data_AF-A0A7L8V1Z2-F1
#
_entry.id   AF-A0A7L8V1Z2-F1
#
_cell.length_a   1.000
_cell.length_b   1.000
_cell.length_c   1.000
_cell.angle_alpha   90.00
_cell.angle_beta   90.00
_cell.angle_gamma   90.00
#
_symmetry.space_group_name_H-M   'P 1'
#
loop_
_entity.id
_entity.type
_entity.pdbx_description
1 polymer ?
#
loop_
_entity_poly.entity_id
_entity_poly.type
_entity_poly.pdbx_seq_one_letter_code
_entity_poly.pdbx_strand_id
1 'polypeptide(L)'
;MSKFFVVLCILYISLPANDKLVVTQQNVLYIQNMIKIEENIAKAFEKFILNEFKIPTFNELLTDEYLGKNFSVSNRFGEEISFNTASELKIKYAIKTNVEQYIKDLYNRDLYRFNTSVYEGNSFANSYVKIIFESKEAQTIYKILLNGDTIQKTCNATLKNTYCNHNQESIRWYTNDSYWIEYDKKEFENSHVTISDKSLRDSTRLTTLTTGVYIYVRDDILQFIKTHNSLAVVE
;
A
#
# COMPACT_ATOMS: atom_id res chain seq x y z
N MET A 1 -66.84 0.90 -25.24
CA MET A 1 -66.01 -0.01 -24.42
C MET A 1 -64.57 -0.20 -24.91
N SER A 2 -64.20 0.13 -26.16
CA SER A 2 -62.82 -0.04 -26.66
C SER A 2 -61.78 0.95 -26.07
N LYS A 3 -62.17 2.18 -25.71
CA LYS A 3 -61.24 3.20 -25.19
C LYS A 3 -60.71 2.93 -23.77
N PHE A 4 -61.44 2.15 -22.97
CA PHE A 4 -61.03 1.83 -21.59
C PHE A 4 -59.95 0.74 -21.52
N PHE A 5 -59.91 -0.15 -22.52
CA PHE A 5 -58.93 -1.24 -22.60
C PHE A 5 -57.53 -0.74 -22.98
N VAL A 6 -57.44 0.32 -23.78
CA VAL A 6 -56.17 0.92 -24.21
C VAL A 6 -55.46 1.65 -23.05
N VAL A 7 -56.22 2.32 -22.17
CA VAL A 7 -55.66 3.01 -20.99
C VAL A 7 -55.09 2.01 -19.98
N LEU A 8 -55.71 0.83 -19.82
CA LEU A 8 -55.20 -0.22 -18.93
C LEU A 8 -53.89 -0.84 -19.45
N CYS A 9 -53.76 -1.06 -20.76
CA CYS A 9 -52.51 -1.55 -21.34
C CYS A 9 -51.35 -0.54 -21.20
N ILE A 10 -51.61 0.77 -21.30
CA ILE A 10 -50.57 1.80 -21.16
C ILE A 10 -50.04 1.90 -19.72
N LEU A 11 -50.89 1.65 -18.71
CA LEU A 11 -50.49 1.65 -17.29
C LEU A 11 -49.69 0.41 -16.87
N TYR A 12 -49.83 -0.73 -17.56
CA TYR A 12 -49.03 -1.92 -17.28
C TYR A 12 -47.62 -1.88 -17.88
N ILE A 13 -47.40 -1.09 -18.94
CA ILE A 13 -46.10 -0.99 -19.62
C ILE A 13 -45.13 -0.08 -18.85
N SER A 14 -45.61 0.78 -17.95
CA SER A 14 -44.79 1.73 -17.19
C SER A 14 -44.25 1.21 -15.84
N LEU A 15 -44.73 0.06 -15.34
CA LEU A 15 -44.27 -0.53 -14.08
C LEU A 15 -42.82 -1.08 -14.09
N PRO A 16 -42.34 -1.81 -15.11
CA PRO A 16 -41.02 -2.47 -15.04
C PRO A 16 -39.81 -1.52 -15.18
N ALA A 17 -40.02 -0.27 -15.57
CA ALA A 17 -38.95 0.71 -15.74
C ALA A 17 -38.41 1.24 -14.40
N ASN A 18 -39.30 1.41 -13.42
CA ASN A 18 -38.92 1.94 -12.10
C ASN A 18 -38.12 0.90 -11.31
N ASP A 19 -38.51 -0.38 -11.39
CA ASP A 19 -37.82 -1.47 -10.69
C ASP A 19 -36.39 -1.67 -11.19
N LYS A 20 -36.16 -1.60 -12.52
CA LYS A 20 -34.81 -1.68 -13.10
C LYS A 20 -33.92 -0.52 -12.67
N LEU A 21 -34.47 0.70 -12.59
CA LEU A 21 -33.72 1.87 -12.13
C LEU A 21 -33.31 1.71 -10.67
N VAL A 22 -34.23 1.27 -9.80
CA VAL A 22 -33.96 1.03 -8.38
C VAL A 22 -32.87 -0.04 -8.18
N VAL A 23 -32.95 -1.16 -8.91
CA VAL A 23 -31.92 -2.21 -8.85
C VAL A 23 -30.55 -1.68 -9.28
N THR A 24 -30.51 -0.86 -10.34
CA THR A 24 -29.27 -0.26 -10.83
C THR A 24 -28.65 0.67 -9.78
N GLN A 25 -29.45 1.54 -9.16
CA GLN A 25 -28.99 2.44 -8.10
C GLN A 25 -28.46 1.68 -6.88
N GLN A 26 -29.14 0.59 -6.50
CA GLN A 26 -28.67 -0.28 -5.42
C GLN A 26 -27.32 -0.92 -5.76
N ASN A 27 -27.13 -1.43 -6.99
CA ASN A 27 -25.86 -2.02 -7.41
C ASN A 27 -24.71 -1.01 -7.40
N VAL A 28 -24.97 0.25 -7.79
CA VAL A 28 -24.00 1.34 -7.65
C VAL A 28 -23.57 1.50 -6.20
N LEU A 29 -24.53 1.55 -5.28
CA LEU A 29 -24.26 1.71 -3.85
C LEU A 29 -23.45 0.52 -3.28
N TYR A 30 -23.78 -0.71 -3.68
CA TYR A 30 -23.02 -1.89 -3.26
C TYR A 30 -21.58 -1.85 -3.75
N ILE A 31 -21.35 -1.48 -5.01
CA ILE A 31 -19.99 -1.33 -5.55
C ILE A 31 -19.23 -0.22 -4.83
N GLN A 32 -19.84 0.95 -4.61
CA GLN A 32 -19.21 2.03 -3.84
C GLN A 32 -18.81 1.58 -2.44
N ASN A 33 -19.67 0.81 -1.76
CA ASN A 33 -19.35 0.29 -0.43
C ASN A 33 -18.19 -0.72 -0.47
N MET A 34 -18.11 -1.56 -1.49
CA MET A 34 -16.98 -2.47 -1.68
C MET A 34 -15.68 -1.71 -1.91
N ILE A 35 -15.68 -0.73 -2.81
CA ILE A 35 -14.51 0.12 -3.07
C ILE A 35 -14.08 0.79 -1.76
N LYS A 36 -15.03 1.31 -0.97
CA LYS A 36 -14.75 1.90 0.33
C LYS A 36 -14.11 0.92 1.31
N ILE A 37 -14.54 -0.35 1.33
CA ILE A 37 -13.90 -1.40 2.15
C ILE A 37 -12.46 -1.62 1.70
N GLU A 38 -12.20 -1.72 0.39
CA GLU A 38 -10.85 -1.89 -0.18
C GLU A 38 -9.93 -0.70 0.14
N GLU A 39 -10.45 0.52 0.03
CA GLU A 39 -9.74 1.76 0.39
C GLU A 39 -9.40 1.81 1.89
N ASN A 40 -10.33 1.40 2.75
CA ASN A 40 -10.09 1.33 4.19
C ASN A 40 -9.00 0.29 4.52
N ILE A 41 -9.00 -0.87 3.84
CA ILE A 41 -7.95 -1.89 3.98
C ILE A 41 -6.60 -1.31 3.55
N ALA A 42 -6.53 -0.61 2.41
CA ALA A 42 -5.30 0.02 1.94
C ALA A 42 -4.74 1.04 2.95
N LYS A 43 -5.59 1.92 3.48
CA LYS A 43 -5.20 2.90 4.50
C LYS A 43 -4.76 2.26 5.81
N ALA A 44 -5.48 1.22 6.25
CA ALA A 44 -5.11 0.46 7.43
C ALA A 44 -3.77 -0.26 7.26
N PHE A 45 -3.51 -0.82 6.09
CA PHE A 45 -2.23 -1.45 5.76
C PHE A 45 -1.09 -0.44 5.87
N GLU A 46 -1.23 0.72 5.21
CA GLU A 46 -0.21 1.77 5.26
C GLU A 46 0.07 2.22 6.69
N LYS A 47 -0.99 2.53 7.45
CA LYS A 47 -0.86 2.90 8.86
C LYS A 47 -0.15 1.82 9.67
N PHE A 48 -0.47 0.54 9.44
CA PHE A 48 0.14 -0.59 10.14
C PHE A 48 1.64 -0.68 9.86
N ILE A 49 2.08 -0.60 8.60
CA ILE A 49 3.51 -0.70 8.29
C ILE A 49 4.32 0.47 8.87
N LEU A 50 3.72 1.66 8.94
CA LEU A 50 4.35 2.85 9.51
C LEU A 50 4.51 2.74 11.04
N ASN A 51 3.57 2.08 11.73
CA ASN A 51 3.57 1.94 13.18
C ASN A 51 4.31 0.69 13.68
N GLU A 52 4.09 -0.43 12.99
CA GLU A 52 4.52 -1.75 13.42
C GLU A 52 5.80 -2.21 12.72
N PHE A 53 6.19 -1.56 11.62
CA PHE A 53 7.33 -1.94 10.79
C PHE A 53 7.34 -3.42 10.41
N LYS A 54 6.15 -3.94 10.06
CA LYS A 54 5.92 -5.33 9.67
C LYS A 54 4.83 -5.38 8.60
N ILE A 55 4.93 -6.31 7.65
CA ILE A 55 3.85 -6.59 6.69
C ILE A 55 2.69 -7.25 7.46
N PRO A 56 1.48 -6.64 7.50
CA PRO A 56 0.36 -7.16 8.25
C PRO A 56 -0.23 -8.42 7.61
N THR A 57 -0.69 -9.33 8.46
CA THR A 57 -1.75 -10.27 8.13
C THR A 57 -3.11 -9.58 8.19
N PHE A 58 -4.13 -10.16 7.55
CA PHE A 58 -5.46 -9.56 7.56
C PHE A 58 -6.04 -9.45 8.98
N ASN A 59 -5.81 -10.46 9.83
CA ASN A 59 -6.28 -10.47 11.22
C ASN A 59 -5.64 -9.37 12.08
N GLU A 60 -4.39 -9.01 11.82
CA GLU A 60 -3.71 -7.91 12.53
C GLU A 60 -4.34 -6.54 12.22
N LEU A 61 -5.02 -6.41 11.07
CA LEU A 61 -5.77 -5.20 10.74
C LEU A 61 -7.17 -5.15 11.39
N LEU A 62 -7.72 -6.28 11.86
CA LEU A 62 -9.04 -6.37 12.49
C LEU A 62 -9.01 -5.98 13.97
N THR A 63 -8.38 -4.85 14.28
CA THR A 63 -8.32 -4.27 15.63
C THR A 63 -8.86 -2.84 15.61
N ASP A 64 -9.25 -2.34 16.77
CA ASP A 64 -9.83 -1.00 16.92
C ASP A 64 -8.87 0.14 16.51
N GLU A 65 -7.57 -0.15 16.41
CA GLU A 65 -6.56 0.81 15.95
C GLU A 65 -6.54 0.98 14.42
N TYR A 66 -6.95 -0.04 13.67
CA TYR A 66 -6.88 -0.08 12.21
C TYR A 66 -8.28 -0.13 11.59
N LEU A 67 -8.85 -1.32 11.35
CA LEU A 67 -10.16 -1.46 10.69
C LEU A 67 -11.35 -1.48 11.65
N GLY A 68 -11.13 -1.83 12.91
CA GLY A 68 -12.16 -2.12 13.90
C GLY A 68 -12.48 -3.61 13.99
N LYS A 69 -12.75 -4.11 15.21
CA LYS A 69 -13.09 -5.53 15.44
C LYS A 69 -14.36 -6.00 14.73
N ASN A 70 -15.28 -5.08 14.46
CA ASN A 70 -16.55 -5.35 13.78
C ASN A 70 -16.51 -4.98 12.29
N PHE A 71 -15.31 -4.84 11.70
CA PHE A 71 -15.17 -4.51 10.29
C PHE A 71 -15.74 -5.65 9.42
N SER A 72 -16.73 -5.32 8.59
CA SER A 72 -17.33 -6.31 7.69
C SER A 72 -16.58 -6.36 6.36
N VAL A 73 -16.20 -7.57 5.97
CA VAL A 73 -15.62 -7.89 4.66
C VAL A 73 -16.63 -8.54 3.71
N SER A 74 -17.90 -8.60 4.13
CA SER A 74 -18.97 -9.24 3.37
C SER A 74 -19.15 -8.55 2.02
N ASN A 75 -19.22 -9.34 0.95
CA ASN A 75 -19.41 -8.86 -0.40
C ASN A 75 -20.60 -9.59 -1.04
N ARG A 76 -21.52 -8.80 -1.61
CA ARG A 76 -22.73 -9.32 -2.24
C ARG A 76 -22.47 -10.00 -3.59
N PHE A 77 -21.39 -9.64 -4.28
CA PHE A 77 -21.12 -10.05 -5.66
C PHE A 77 -20.08 -11.18 -5.79
N GLY A 78 -19.61 -11.75 -4.69
CA GLY A 78 -18.55 -12.74 -4.77
C GLY A 78 -17.97 -13.18 -3.44
N GLU A 79 -16.64 -13.19 -3.38
CA GLU A 79 -15.89 -13.58 -2.19
C GLU A 79 -15.73 -12.43 -1.20
N GLU A 80 -15.53 -12.77 0.07
CA GLU A 80 -15.16 -11.80 1.09
C GLU A 80 -13.87 -11.07 0.73
N ILE A 81 -13.88 -9.76 0.95
CA ILE A 81 -12.75 -8.90 0.65
C ILE A 81 -11.62 -9.21 1.64
N SER A 82 -10.53 -9.77 1.12
CA SER A 82 -9.38 -10.22 1.90
C SER A 82 -8.11 -10.08 1.07
N PHE A 83 -6.94 -10.24 1.69
CA PHE A 83 -5.70 -10.28 0.93
C PHE A 83 -5.68 -11.48 -0.02
N ASN A 84 -5.27 -11.24 -1.25
CA ASN A 84 -4.76 -12.29 -2.13
C ASN A 84 -3.32 -12.61 -1.70
N THR A 85 -2.48 -11.57 -1.64
CA THR A 85 -1.10 -11.68 -1.16
C THR A 85 -0.67 -10.36 -0.53
N ALA A 86 -0.52 -10.34 0.79
CA ALA A 86 -0.17 -9.12 1.54
C ALA A 86 1.23 -8.60 1.17
N SER A 87 2.19 -9.49 0.98
CA SER A 87 3.56 -9.19 0.53
C SER A 87 3.66 -8.80 -0.94
N GLU A 88 2.55 -8.73 -1.67
CA GLU A 88 2.51 -8.19 -3.03
C GLU A 88 1.56 -7.00 -3.15
N LEU A 89 1.05 -6.49 -2.02
CA LEU A 89 0.05 -5.42 -1.99
C LEU A 89 -1.23 -5.77 -2.77
N LYS A 90 -1.67 -7.04 -2.70
CA LYS A 90 -2.83 -7.52 -3.46
C LYS A 90 -4.00 -7.89 -2.55
N ILE A 91 -5.13 -7.23 -2.76
CA ILE A 91 -6.45 -7.62 -2.28
C ILE A 91 -7.11 -8.49 -3.37
N LYS A 92 -7.90 -9.48 -2.97
CA LYS A 92 -8.65 -10.32 -3.90
C LYS A 92 -9.60 -9.48 -4.74
N TYR A 93 -9.71 -9.82 -6.02
CA TYR A 93 -10.72 -9.23 -6.89
C TYR A 93 -12.11 -9.68 -6.44
N ALA A 94 -12.98 -8.74 -6.11
CA ALA A 94 -14.21 -9.04 -5.38
C ALA A 94 -15.36 -9.51 -6.28
N ILE A 95 -15.34 -9.19 -7.57
CA ILE A 95 -16.46 -9.47 -8.49
C ILE A 95 -16.29 -10.82 -9.20
N LYS A 96 -17.22 -11.77 -9.00
CA LYS A 96 -17.19 -13.06 -9.70
C LYS A 96 -17.60 -12.94 -11.18
N THR A 97 -17.23 -13.93 -11.98
CA THR A 97 -17.43 -13.96 -13.45
C THR A 97 -18.89 -13.90 -13.90
N ASN A 98 -19.84 -14.22 -13.02
CA ASN A 98 -21.27 -14.43 -13.29
C ASN A 98 -22.16 -13.23 -12.89
N VAL A 99 -21.60 -12.03 -12.75
CA VAL A 99 -22.37 -10.78 -12.65
C VAL A 99 -22.57 -10.13 -14.03
N GLU A 100 -23.57 -9.25 -14.14
CA GLU A 100 -23.82 -8.45 -15.33
C GLU A 100 -22.63 -7.56 -15.68
N GLN A 101 -22.37 -7.36 -16.98
CA GLN A 101 -21.15 -6.68 -17.46
C GLN A 101 -21.01 -5.26 -16.89
N TYR A 102 -22.10 -4.50 -16.82
CA TYR A 102 -22.04 -3.12 -16.30
C TYR A 102 -21.60 -3.04 -14.83
N ILE A 103 -21.82 -4.09 -14.03
CA ILE A 103 -21.38 -4.17 -12.63
C ILE A 103 -19.84 -4.30 -12.60
N LYS A 104 -19.29 -5.13 -13.48
CA LYS A 104 -17.83 -5.27 -13.64
C LYS A 104 -17.22 -3.95 -14.11
N ASP A 105 -17.81 -3.35 -15.15
CA ASP A 105 -17.34 -2.08 -15.69
C ASP A 105 -17.36 -0.99 -14.60
N LEU A 106 -18.43 -0.92 -13.79
CA LEU A 106 -18.52 0.06 -12.71
C LEU A 106 -17.50 -0.19 -11.60
N TYR A 107 -17.22 -1.44 -11.24
CA TYR A 107 -16.22 -1.80 -10.23
C TYR A 107 -14.77 -1.56 -10.69
N ASN A 108 -14.49 -1.79 -11.97
CA ASN A 108 -13.16 -1.64 -12.57
C ASN A 108 -12.79 -0.18 -12.86
N ARG A 109 -13.75 0.75 -12.75
CA ARG A 109 -13.45 2.18 -12.85
C ARG A 109 -12.62 2.64 -11.65
N ASP A 110 -11.71 3.57 -11.92
CA ASP A 110 -10.92 4.25 -10.87
C ASP A 110 -11.75 5.25 -10.04
N LEU A 111 -13.07 5.30 -10.23
CA LEU A 111 -13.93 6.20 -9.47
C LEU A 111 -13.95 5.77 -7.99
N TYR A 112 -13.67 6.72 -7.10
CA TYR A 112 -13.56 6.52 -5.63
C TYR A 112 -12.35 5.70 -5.16
N ARG A 113 -11.37 5.45 -6.04
CA ARG A 113 -10.14 4.73 -5.70
C ARG A 113 -8.99 5.71 -5.57
N PHE A 114 -8.46 5.86 -4.35
CA PHE A 114 -7.35 6.78 -4.05
C PHE A 114 -6.11 6.02 -3.62
N ASN A 115 -6.29 4.98 -2.80
CA ASN A 115 -5.22 4.11 -2.29
C ASN A 115 -5.29 2.70 -2.88
N THR A 116 -6.14 2.47 -3.89
CA THR A 116 -6.26 1.21 -4.60
C THR A 116 -6.31 1.40 -6.11
N SER A 117 -6.00 0.35 -6.87
CA SER A 117 -6.21 0.30 -8.32
C SER A 117 -6.55 -1.12 -8.74
N VAL A 118 -7.45 -1.26 -9.71
CA VAL A 118 -7.93 -2.57 -10.17
C VAL A 118 -7.07 -3.07 -11.31
N TYR A 119 -6.65 -4.33 -11.23
CA TYR A 119 -6.08 -5.06 -12.34
C TYR A 119 -7.03 -6.19 -12.73
N GLU A 120 -7.60 -6.11 -13.93
CA GLU A 120 -8.39 -7.18 -14.52
C GLU A 120 -7.51 -7.97 -15.50
N GLY A 121 -7.22 -9.23 -15.15
CA GLY A 121 -6.48 -10.14 -16.02
C GLY A 121 -7.40 -10.90 -16.97
N ASN A 122 -6.80 -11.77 -17.79
CA ASN A 122 -7.55 -12.65 -18.72
C ASN A 122 -8.48 -13.66 -18.01
N SER A 123 -8.36 -13.81 -16.69
CA SER A 123 -9.21 -14.67 -15.88
C SER A 123 -9.37 -14.07 -14.47
N PHE A 124 -10.44 -14.44 -13.76
CA PHE A 124 -10.68 -14.02 -12.38
C PHE A 124 -9.49 -14.32 -11.45
N ALA A 125 -8.81 -15.47 -11.65
CA ALA A 125 -7.65 -15.87 -10.85
C ALA A 125 -6.44 -14.93 -11.04
N ASN A 126 -6.38 -14.21 -12.16
CA ASN A 126 -5.31 -13.26 -12.47
C ASN A 126 -5.70 -11.81 -12.14
N SER A 127 -6.94 -11.57 -11.71
CA SER A 127 -7.43 -10.25 -11.35
C SER A 127 -7.19 -9.97 -9.86
N TYR A 128 -6.88 -8.72 -9.52
CA TYR A 128 -6.66 -8.29 -8.15
C TYR A 128 -6.87 -6.78 -7.98
N VAL A 129 -6.99 -6.34 -6.73
CA VAL A 129 -6.93 -4.91 -6.38
C VAL A 129 -5.57 -4.65 -5.76
N LYS A 130 -4.79 -3.76 -6.37
CA LYS A 130 -3.47 -3.33 -5.90
C LYS A 130 -3.64 -2.26 -4.83
N ILE A 131 -2.96 -2.39 -3.70
CA ILE A 131 -2.79 -1.33 -2.69
C ILE A 131 -1.71 -0.37 -3.17
N ILE A 132 -1.98 0.93 -3.05
CA ILE A 132 -1.07 2.02 -3.40
C ILE A 132 -0.83 2.84 -2.14
N PHE A 133 0.44 2.89 -1.71
CA PHE A 133 0.85 3.74 -0.60
C PHE A 133 0.86 5.21 -1.00
N GLU A 134 0.32 6.04 -0.13
CA GLU A 134 0.30 7.48 -0.27
C GLU A 134 1.67 8.08 0.05
N SER A 135 2.32 7.60 1.12
CA SER A 135 3.59 8.14 1.58
C SER A 135 4.80 7.40 0.99
N LYS A 136 5.84 8.17 0.64
CA LYS A 136 7.15 7.60 0.27
C LYS A 136 7.78 6.81 1.42
N GLU A 137 7.56 7.23 2.67
CA GLU A 137 8.03 6.53 3.86
C GLU A 137 7.48 5.10 3.93
N ALA A 138 6.17 4.93 3.72
CA ALA A 138 5.56 3.61 3.64
C ALA A 138 6.17 2.75 2.52
N GLN A 139 6.42 3.35 1.35
CA GLN A 139 7.08 2.65 0.23
C GLN A 139 8.49 2.18 0.59
N THR A 140 9.28 3.02 1.26
CA THR A 140 10.63 2.68 1.74
C THR A 140 10.57 1.54 2.75
N ILE A 141 9.74 1.66 3.80
CA ILE A 141 9.60 0.64 4.83
C ILE A 141 9.14 -0.68 4.23
N TYR A 142 8.14 -0.64 3.34
CA TYR A 142 7.67 -1.83 2.65
C TYR A 142 8.75 -2.49 1.80
N LYS A 143 9.55 -1.71 1.05
CA LYS A 143 10.67 -2.23 0.23
C LYS A 143 11.71 -2.95 1.09
N ILE A 144 12.04 -2.39 2.25
CA ILE A 144 12.95 -3.03 3.23
C ILE A 144 12.37 -4.37 3.68
N LEU A 145 11.11 -4.38 4.13
CA LEU A 145 10.45 -5.59 4.63
C LEU A 145 10.29 -6.67 3.56
N LEU A 146 10.00 -6.27 2.32
CA LEU A 146 9.86 -7.20 1.19
C LEU A 146 11.17 -7.90 0.83
N ASN A 147 12.31 -7.22 1.03
CA ASN A 147 13.64 -7.81 0.84
C ASN A 147 14.04 -8.79 1.96
N GLY A 148 13.18 -9.01 2.95
CA GLY A 148 13.41 -9.92 4.08
C GLY A 148 14.17 -9.28 5.26
N ASP A 149 14.47 -7.99 5.19
CA ASP A 149 15.08 -7.26 6.30
C ASP A 149 14.06 -7.02 7.42
N THR A 150 14.56 -6.95 8.66
CA THR A 150 13.75 -6.57 9.83
C THR A 150 14.05 -5.14 10.26
N ILE A 151 13.04 -4.45 10.78
CA ILE A 151 13.18 -3.10 11.35
C ILE A 151 12.79 -3.14 12.82
N GLN A 152 13.74 -2.81 13.70
CA GLN A 152 13.49 -2.68 15.12
C GLN A 152 12.78 -1.35 15.43
N LYS A 153 11.76 -1.37 16.29
CA LYS A 153 11.05 -0.14 16.70
C LYS A 153 11.92 0.86 17.46
N THR A 154 12.93 0.36 18.17
CA THR A 154 13.81 1.15 19.02
C THR A 154 15.27 0.80 18.76
N CYS A 155 16.10 1.83 18.65
CA CYS A 155 17.52 1.65 18.35
C CYS A 155 18.33 1.38 19.59
N ASN A 156 19.26 0.43 19.45
CA ASN A 156 20.20 0.06 20.49
C ASN A 156 21.60 -0.09 19.85
N ALA A 157 22.63 0.31 20.58
CA ALA A 157 24.03 0.20 20.19
C ALA A 157 24.50 -1.25 19.96
N THR A 158 23.72 -2.25 20.37
CA THR A 158 24.04 -3.69 20.20
C THR A 158 23.37 -4.32 18.98
N LEU A 159 22.57 -3.57 18.22
CA LEU A 159 21.92 -4.08 17.02
C LEU A 159 22.95 -4.47 15.95
N LYS A 160 22.66 -5.54 15.21
CA LYS A 160 23.53 -6.10 14.19
C LYS A 160 22.74 -6.56 12.98
N ASN A 161 23.23 -6.25 11.78
CA ASN A 161 22.67 -6.65 10.49
C ASN A 161 21.15 -6.43 10.39
N THR A 162 20.64 -5.32 10.92
CA THR A 162 19.21 -5.02 10.99
C THR A 162 18.97 -3.54 10.81
N TYR A 163 17.78 -3.20 10.32
CA TYR A 163 17.30 -1.83 10.38
C TYR A 163 16.73 -1.51 11.76
N CYS A 164 16.66 -0.23 12.04
CA CYS A 164 16.00 0.32 13.20
C CYS A 164 15.41 1.71 12.91
N ASN A 165 14.20 1.93 13.39
CA ASN A 165 13.56 3.24 13.45
C ASN A 165 14.27 4.16 14.47
N HIS A 166 15.08 5.10 13.99
CA HIS A 166 15.85 5.99 14.87
C HIS A 166 14.97 7.10 15.45
N ASN A 167 14.22 7.79 14.59
CA ASN A 167 13.27 8.83 14.97
C ASN A 167 12.16 8.92 13.91
N GLN A 168 11.33 9.97 13.95
CA GLN A 168 10.24 10.12 13.00
C GLN A 168 10.71 10.22 11.55
N GLU A 169 11.86 10.85 11.30
CA GLU A 169 12.35 11.18 9.96
C GLU A 169 13.38 10.21 9.42
N SER A 170 14.05 9.44 10.29
CA SER A 170 15.23 8.66 9.92
C SER A 170 15.16 7.19 10.35
N ILE A 171 15.84 6.36 9.57
CA ILE A 171 16.04 4.93 9.82
C ILE A 171 17.53 4.61 9.75
N ARG A 172 18.02 3.77 10.66
CA ARG A 172 19.40 3.32 10.70
C ARG A 172 19.51 1.88 10.27
N TRP A 173 20.46 1.57 9.39
CA TRP A 173 20.91 0.19 9.17
C TRP A 173 22.17 -0.07 9.98
N TYR A 174 22.16 -1.14 10.79
CA TYR A 174 23.31 -1.56 11.59
C TYR A 174 24.09 -2.68 10.90
N THR A 175 25.41 -2.54 10.91
CA THR A 175 26.37 -3.54 10.45
C THR A 175 26.57 -4.65 11.48
N ASN A 176 27.37 -5.66 11.15
CA ASN A 176 27.72 -6.73 12.09
C ASN A 176 28.52 -6.25 13.31
N ASP A 177 29.27 -5.15 13.15
CA ASP A 177 30.08 -4.52 14.19
C ASP A 177 29.32 -3.39 14.90
N SER A 178 28.00 -3.29 14.66
CA SER A 178 27.10 -2.30 15.26
C SER A 178 27.38 -0.84 14.90
N TYR A 179 28.27 -0.58 13.94
CA TYR A 179 28.28 0.68 13.20
C TYR A 179 26.99 0.82 12.39
N TRP A 180 26.55 2.05 12.11
CA TRP A 180 25.30 2.29 11.39
C TRP A 180 25.42 3.32 10.28
N ILE A 181 24.51 3.20 9.30
CA ILE A 181 24.22 4.17 8.25
C ILE A 181 22.80 4.68 8.49
N GLU A 182 22.64 5.99 8.64
CA GLU A 182 21.36 6.67 8.84
C GLU A 182 20.87 7.26 7.53
N TYR A 183 19.61 6.96 7.21
CA TYR A 183 18.90 7.38 6.01
C TYR A 183 17.67 8.19 6.39
N ASP A 184 17.29 9.15 5.55
CA ASP A 184 15.95 9.74 5.56
C ASP A 184 14.93 8.66 5.16
N LYS A 185 13.79 8.56 5.84
CA LYS A 185 12.81 7.51 5.55
C LYS A 185 12.04 7.73 4.24
N LYS A 186 11.88 8.98 3.81
CA LYS A 186 11.10 9.33 2.61
C LYS A 186 11.96 9.19 1.36
N GLU A 187 13.21 9.67 1.41
CA GLU A 187 14.08 9.72 0.24
C GLU A 187 15.15 8.61 0.23
N PHE A 188 15.48 8.04 1.39
CA PHE A 188 16.31 6.85 1.56
C PHE A 188 17.66 6.93 0.82
N GLU A 189 17.84 6.16 -0.26
CA GLU A 189 19.07 6.13 -1.07
C GLU A 189 19.25 7.39 -1.95
N ASN A 190 18.21 8.24 -2.04
CA ASN A 190 18.22 9.48 -2.82
C ASN A 190 18.55 10.73 -2.00
N SER A 191 18.78 10.59 -0.69
CA SER A 191 19.15 11.70 0.20
C SER A 191 20.54 11.52 0.79
N HIS A 192 21.03 12.58 1.41
CA HIS A 192 22.24 12.55 2.23
C HIS A 192 22.09 11.54 3.38
N VAL A 193 23.21 10.92 3.73
CA VAL A 193 23.28 9.92 4.79
C VAL A 193 24.35 10.27 5.80
N THR A 194 24.18 9.77 7.02
CA THR A 194 25.19 9.89 8.07
C THR A 194 25.71 8.50 8.42
N ILE A 195 27.01 8.32 8.51
CA ILE A 195 27.65 7.08 8.95
C ILE A 195 28.27 7.26 10.33
N SER A 196 28.16 6.25 11.18
CA SER A 196 28.67 6.33 12.55
C SER A 196 30.18 6.26 12.67
N ASP A 197 30.85 5.70 11.67
CA ASP A 197 32.28 5.41 11.70
C ASP A 197 32.86 5.40 10.27
N LYS A 198 34.10 5.89 10.12
CA LYS A 198 34.80 6.00 8.83
C LYS A 198 35.07 4.65 8.15
N SER A 199 35.12 3.55 8.90
CA SER A 199 35.26 2.19 8.36
C SER A 199 34.11 1.82 7.42
N LEU A 200 32.96 2.49 7.54
CA LEU A 200 31.81 2.28 6.66
C LEU A 200 31.98 2.88 5.26
N ARG A 201 33.06 3.61 4.99
CA ARG A 201 33.34 4.19 3.67
C ARG A 201 33.26 3.15 2.55
N ASP A 202 33.75 1.95 2.80
CA ASP A 202 33.80 0.88 1.79
C ASP A 202 32.57 -0.04 1.82
N SER A 203 31.52 0.34 2.58
CA SER A 203 30.27 -0.41 2.65
C SER A 203 29.59 -0.47 1.29
N THR A 204 29.21 -1.67 0.87
CA THR A 204 28.43 -1.90 -0.36
C THR A 204 27.09 -1.17 -0.33
N ARG A 205 26.55 -0.84 0.85
CA ARG A 205 25.31 -0.05 0.98
C ARG A 205 25.48 1.42 0.62
N LEU A 206 26.71 1.95 0.61
CA LEU A 206 26.96 3.30 0.09
C LEU A 206 27.01 3.32 -1.44
N THR A 207 27.15 2.15 -2.09
CA THR A 207 27.15 2.06 -3.56
C THR A 207 25.76 2.18 -4.17
N THR A 208 24.69 1.93 -3.39
CA THR A 208 23.30 2.04 -3.85
C THR A 208 22.78 3.47 -3.80
N LEU A 209 23.52 4.38 -3.17
CA LEU A 209 23.17 5.80 -3.12
C LEU A 209 23.24 6.45 -4.50
N THR A 210 22.34 7.39 -4.75
CA THR A 210 22.31 8.18 -5.97
C THR A 210 23.55 9.09 -6.07
N THR A 211 24.05 9.31 -7.27
CA THR A 211 25.18 10.23 -7.53
C THR A 211 24.83 11.65 -7.03
N GLY A 212 25.79 12.31 -6.37
CA GLY A 212 25.63 13.65 -5.80
C GLY A 212 25.19 13.67 -4.33
N VAL A 213 24.90 12.50 -3.76
CA VAL A 213 24.57 12.36 -2.33
C VAL A 213 25.82 12.58 -1.46
N TYR A 214 25.72 13.47 -0.47
CA TYR A 214 26.70 13.63 0.59
C TYR A 214 26.59 12.54 1.66
N ILE A 215 27.74 12.15 2.20
CA ILE A 215 27.91 11.16 3.25
C ILE A 215 28.69 11.84 4.38
N TYR A 216 28.01 12.08 5.50
CA TYR A 216 28.59 12.70 6.68
C TYR A 216 29.11 11.64 7.63
N VAL A 217 30.32 11.83 8.17
CA VAL A 217 30.84 10.97 9.24
C VAL A 217 30.48 11.60 10.59
N ARG A 218 29.84 10.83 11.47
CA ARG A 218 29.44 11.30 12.79
C ARG A 218 30.65 11.80 13.57
N ASP A 219 30.53 12.99 14.16
CA ASP A 219 31.55 13.64 15.00
C ASP A 219 32.87 13.93 14.26
N ASP A 220 32.87 13.93 12.93
CA ASP A 220 34.03 14.22 12.09
C ASP A 220 33.68 15.37 11.12
N ILE A 221 34.70 16.11 10.71
CA ILE A 221 34.59 17.15 9.68
C ILE A 221 34.59 16.55 8.27
N LEU A 222 35.07 15.30 8.13
CA LEU A 222 35.16 14.63 6.86
C LEU A 222 33.77 14.37 6.24
N GLN A 223 33.65 14.78 4.99
CA GLN A 223 32.47 14.56 4.16
C GLN A 223 32.89 13.88 2.87
N PHE A 224 32.06 12.97 2.40
CA PHE A 224 32.23 12.36 1.09
C PHE A 224 31.05 12.69 0.19
N ILE A 225 31.29 12.71 -1.12
CA ILE A 225 30.24 12.78 -2.13
C ILE A 225 30.25 11.51 -2.97
N LYS A 226 29.06 10.92 -3.19
CA LYS A 226 28.89 9.79 -4.09
C LYS A 226 29.05 10.24 -5.53
N THR A 227 30.10 9.76 -6.20
CA THR A 227 30.26 9.90 -7.66
C THR A 227 29.67 8.69 -8.37
N HIS A 228 29.76 8.62 -9.70
CA HIS A 228 29.24 7.49 -10.46
C HIS A 228 29.80 6.14 -9.96
N ASN A 229 31.13 6.05 -9.76
CA ASN A 229 31.82 4.78 -9.44
C ASN A 229 32.56 4.77 -8.11
N SER A 230 32.60 5.89 -7.37
CA SER A 230 33.41 5.99 -6.14
C SER A 230 32.86 7.01 -5.15
N LEU A 231 33.54 7.13 -4.01
CA LEU A 231 33.36 8.22 -3.05
C LEU A 231 34.54 9.18 -3.14
N ALA A 232 34.26 10.46 -3.36
CA ALA A 232 35.25 11.53 -3.35
C ALA A 232 35.19 12.29 -2.02
N VAL A 233 36.35 12.71 -1.50
CA VAL A 233 36.43 13.57 -0.30
C VAL A 233 36.02 14.98 -0.71
N VAL A 234 35.21 15.62 0.14
CA VAL A 234 34.85 17.02 0.03
C VAL A 234 35.71 17.77 1.06
N GLU A 235 36.63 18.59 0.56
CA GLU A 235 37.47 19.49 1.36
C GLU A 235 36.77 20.84 1.59
#